data_AF-A0A0B6XBE7-F1
#
_entry.id   AF-A0A0B6XBE7-F1
#
_cell.length_a   1.000
_cell.length_b   1.000
_cell.length_c   1.000
_cell.angle_alpha   90.00
_cell.angle_beta   90.00
_cell.angle_gamma   90.00
#
_symmetry.space_group_name_H-M   'P 1'
#
loop_
_entity.id
_entity.type
_entity.pdbx_description
1 polymer ?
#
loop_
_entity_poly.entity_id
_entity_poly.type
_entity_poly.pdbx_seq_one_letter_code
_entity_poly.pdbx_strand_id
1 'polypeptide(L)' 'MDETYIKVKGQWKYLYRSVDTDGQTIDFLLTARRDAEAALRFFCKAIRQYGRPTVVTILFSLAKTLLVP' A
#
# COMPACT_ATOMS: atom_id res chain seq x y z
N MET A 1 -1.09 -5.14 0.15
CA MET A 1 -0.92 -3.70 0.46
C MET A 1 -1.92 -3.32 1.53
N ASP A 2 -1.48 -2.71 2.62
CA ASP A 2 -2.36 -2.18 3.67
C ASP A 2 -2.35 -0.65 3.71
N GLU A 3 -3.48 -0.06 4.09
CA GLU A 3 -3.61 1.36 4.47
C GLU A 3 -3.81 1.43 5.99
N THR A 4 -3.02 2.26 6.65
CA THR A 4 -3.16 2.57 8.08
C THR A 4 -2.91 4.05 8.36
N TYR A 5 -3.18 4.49 9.57
CA TYR A 5 -3.01 5.88 10.01
C TYR A 5 -2.03 5.94 11.18
N ILE A 6 -0.95 6.69 11.00
CA ILE A 6 0.13 6.80 11.99
C ILE A 6 0.40 8.25 12.37
N LYS A 7 0.92 8.46 13.58
CA LYS A 7 1.30 9.80 14.06
C LYS A 7 2.80 10.02 13.88
N VAL A 8 3.18 10.99 13.05
CA VAL A 8 4.57 11.37 12.77
C VAL A 8 4.79 12.82 13.22
N LYS A 9 5.68 13.03 14.18
CA LYS A 9 5.98 14.36 14.77
C LYS A 9 4.70 15.12 15.19
N GLY A 10 3.78 14.43 15.84
CA GLY A 10 2.53 15.02 16.33
C GLY A 10 1.41 15.13 15.28
N GLN A 11 1.72 14.98 13.99
CA GLN A 11 0.75 15.04 12.91
C GLN A 11 0.35 13.66 12.45
N TRP A 12 -0.94 13.46 12.23
CA TRP A 12 -1.41 12.21 11.69
C TRP A 12 -1.21 12.14 10.17
N LYS A 13 -0.87 10.96 9.67
CA LYS A 13 -0.57 10.70 8.26
C LYS A 13 -1.06 9.33 7.84
N TYR A 14 -1.42 9.20 6.57
CA TYR A 14 -1.81 7.94 5.97
C TYR A 14 -0.55 7.21 5.50
N LEU A 15 -0.45 5.94 5.88
CA LEU A 15 0.64 5.06 5.52
C LEU A 15 0.08 3.92 4.68
N TYR A 16 0.58 3.81 3.46
CA TYR A 16 0.37 2.67 2.58
C TYR A 16 1.61 1.80 2.62
N ARG A 17 1.48 0.49 2.84
CA ARG A 17 2.60 -0.45 2.81
C ARG A 17 2.35 -1.57 1.82
N SER A 18 3.33 -1.91 1.01
CA SER A 18 3.38 -3.19 0.33
C SER A 18 4.05 -4.19 1.27
N VAL A 19 3.42 -5.34 1.43
CA VAL A 19 3.94 -6.46 2.21
C VAL A 19 4.03 -7.68 1.31
N ASP A 20 5.04 -8.52 1.52
CA ASP A 20 5.12 -9.83 0.88
C ASP A 20 4.16 -10.83 1.54
N THR A 21 4.20 -12.07 1.07
CA THR A 21 3.41 -13.19 1.61
C THR A 21 3.76 -13.55 3.04
N ASP A 22 4.98 -13.27 3.48
CA ASP A 22 5.49 -13.52 4.82
C ASP A 22 5.21 -12.34 5.78
N GLY A 23 4.58 -11.27 5.28
CA GLY A 23 4.23 -10.07 6.02
C GLY A 23 5.39 -9.07 6.16
N GLN A 24 6.51 -9.26 5.46
CA GLN A 24 7.60 -8.29 5.46
C GLN A 24 7.24 -7.09 4.60
N THR A 25 7.51 -5.89 5.12
CA THR A 25 7.27 -4.66 4.35
C THR A 25 8.33 -4.52 3.27
N ILE A 26 7.90 -4.52 2.00
CA ILE A 26 8.76 -4.36 0.83
C ILE A 26 8.94 -2.87 0.51
N ASP A 27 7.87 -2.08 0.61
CA ASP A 27 7.88 -0.66 0.28
C ASP A 27 6.77 0.08 1.04
N PHE A 28 6.87 1.41 1.15
CA PHE A 28 5.87 2.24 1.80
C PHE A 28 5.70 3.63 1.16
N LEU A 29 4.48 4.16 1.26
CA LEU A 29 4.13 5.52 0.88
C LEU A 29 3.45 6.21 2.06
N LEU A 30 3.95 7.38 2.44
CA LEU A 30 3.37 8.21 3.49
C LEU A 30 2.77 9.48 2.86
N THR A 31 1.49 9.74 3.12
CA THR A 31 0.78 10.92 2.62
C THR A 31 0.14 11.70 3.76
N ALA A 32 0.00 13.02 3.58
CA ALA A 32 -0.67 13.88 4.56
C ALA A 32 -2.20 13.67 4.58
N ARG A 33 -2.78 13.20 3.47
CA ARG A 33 -4.22 12.96 3.30
C ARG A 33 -4.44 11.60 2.66
N ARG A 34 -5.66 11.06 2.81
CA ARG A 34 -6.07 9.84 2.12
C ARG A 34 -6.07 10.12 0.62
N ASP A 35 -5.22 9.41 -0.12
CA ASP A 35 -5.01 9.64 -1.55
C ASP A 35 -4.90 8.28 -2.26
N ALA A 36 -6.04 7.81 -2.74
CA ALA A 36 -6.14 6.53 -3.43
C ALA A 36 -5.37 6.53 -4.76
N GLU A 37 -5.21 7.69 -5.41
CA GLU A 37 -4.50 7.80 -6.67
C GLU A 37 -2.98 7.72 -6.46
N ALA A 38 -2.48 8.39 -5.42
CA ALA A 38 -1.08 8.24 -4.99
C ALA A 38 -0.79 6.79 -4.57
N ALA A 39 -1.71 6.15 -3.84
CA ALA A 39 -1.58 4.74 -3.46
C ALA A 39 -1.55 3.81 -4.69
N LEU A 40 -2.40 4.06 -5.70
CA LEU A 40 -2.40 3.28 -6.94
C LEU A 40 -1.10 3.47 -7.75
N ARG A 41 -0.63 4.72 -7.89
CA ARG A 41 0.66 5.01 -8.55
C ARG A 41 1.82 4.32 -7.85
N PHE A 42 1.85 4.39 -6.52
CA PHE A 42 2.83 3.71 -5.69
C PHE A 42 2.79 2.20 -5.91
N PHE A 43 1.60 1.61 -5.91
CA PHE A 43 1.41 0.20 -6.16
C PHE A 43 1.90 -0.23 -7.57
N CYS A 44 1.55 0.52 -8.62
CA CYS A 44 2.07 0.29 -9.97
C CYS A 44 3.60 0.38 -10.03
N LYS A 45 4.21 1.31 -9.28
CA LYS A 45 5.67 1.44 -9.18
C LYS A 45 6.28 0.21 -8.50
N ALA A 46 5.71 -0.23 -7.38
CA ALA A 46 6.17 -1.41 -6.66
C ALA A 46 6.13 -2.67 -7.53
N ILE A 47 5.05 -2.89 -8.30
CA ILE A 47 4.97 -4.00 -9.28
C ILE A 47 6.11 -3.94 -10.30
N ARG A 48 6.43 -2.76 -10.83
CA ARG A 48 7.52 -2.60 -11.80
C ARG A 48 8.89 -2.88 -11.19
N GLN A 49 9.08 -2.57 -9.91
CA GLN A 49 10.36 -2.68 -9.23
C GLN A 49 10.62 -4.08 -8.68
N TYR A 50 9.60 -4.74 -8.12
CA TYR A 50 9.72 -6.04 -7.44
C TYR A 50 9.16 -7.20 -8.27
N GLY A 51 8.65 -6.94 -9.47
CA GLY A 51 8.03 -7.93 -10.35
C GLY A 51 6.51 -8.02 -10.18
N ARG A 52 5.84 -8.70 -11.13
CA ARG A 52 4.37 -8.87 -11.10
C ARG A 52 3.97 -9.92 -10.05
N PRO A 53 3.29 -9.53 -8.96
CA PRO A 53 2.69 -10.48 -8.04
C PRO A 53 1.49 -11.17 -8.70
N THR A 54 1.31 -12.46 -8.44
CA THR A 54 0.15 -13.24 -8.93
C THR A 54 -1.16 -12.80 -8.28
N VAL A 55 -1.11 -12.35 -7.02
CA VAL A 55 -2.28 -11.92 -6.25
C VAL A 55 -1.91 -10.69 -5.43
N VAL A 56 -2.80 -9.69 -5.40
CA VAL A 56 -2.65 -8.57 -4.47
C VAL A 56 -3.92 -8.36 -3.66
N THR A 57 -3.75 -8.44 -2.36
CA THR A 57 -4.77 -8.06 -1.38
C THR A 57 -4.57 -6.60 -1.01
N ILE A 58 -5.58 -5.75 -1.22
CA ILE A 58 -5.54 -4.36 -0.74
C ILE A 58 -6.50 -4.18 0.42
N LEU A 59 -5.94 -3.82 1.58
CA LEU A 59 -6.69 -3.64 2.82
C LEU A 59 -6.92 -2.15 3.07
N PHE A 60 -8.02 -1.62 2.50
CA PHE A 60 -8.48 -0.25 2.71
C PHE A 60 -9.64 -0.20 3.72
N SER A 61 -9.46 -0.70 4.95
CA SER A 61 -10.54 -0.75 5.99
C SER A 61 -11.84 -1.50 5.61
N LEU A 62 -12.08 -1.85 4.35
CA LEU A 62 -13.13 -2.69 3.79
C LEU A 62 -12.45 -3.50 2.68
N ALA A 63 -12.30 -4.80 2.89
CA ALA A 63 -11.46 -5.67 2.08
C ALA A 63 -11.93 -5.70 0.61
N LYS A 64 -11.01 -5.44 -0.33
CA LYS A 64 -11.19 -5.73 -1.76
C LYS A 64 -9.96 -6.48 -2.27
N THR A 65 -10.13 -7.75 -2.60
CA THR A 65 -9.10 -8.56 -3.25
C THR A 65 -9.14 -8.29 -4.75
N LEU A 66 -8.00 -7.98 -5.37
CA LEU A 66 -7.89 -7.79 -6.80
C LEU A 66 -6.91 -8.83 -7.36
N LEU A 67 -7.38 -9.63 -8.31
CA LEU A 67 -6.50 -10.44 -9.15
C LEU A 67 -5.84 -9.50 -10.15
N VAL A 68 -4.51 -9.51 -10.18
CA VAL A 68 -3.77 -8.80 -11.23
C VAL A 68 -3.77 -9.75 -12.44
N PRO A 69 -4.34 -9.37 -13.60
CA PRO A 69 -4.21 -10.18 -14.81
C PRO A 69 -2.75 -10.28 -15.24
#